data_AF-A0A818XDX9-F1
#
_entry.id   AF-A0A818XDX9-F1
#
_cell.length_a   1.000
_cell.length_b   1.000
_cell.length_c   1.000
_cell.angle_alpha   90.00
_cell.angle_beta   90.00
_cell.angle_gamma   90.00
#
_symmetry.space_group_name_H-M   'P 1'
#
loop_
_entity.id
_entity.type
_entity.pdbx_description
1 polymer ?
#
loop_
_entity_poly.entity_id
_entity_poly.type
_entity_poly.pdbx_seq_one_letter_code
_entity_poly.pdbx_strand_id
1 'polypeptide(L)'
;MGAEKGVLIKAASNEFDTYTTAKNLADYIKGQNADLVLFGKTSIDFDGLSVPAMVAEMIDYPCINVVVKLDINGNDITAEREIEGGKEIVVSSLPAVIGTQKGINNPRYPNLKSIMASKSKPIEEAVPTYTGNKYEVVEMKLPPAKSAGKIFTNGAADVPELVKLLREEAKVI
;
A
#
# COMPACT_ATOMS: atom_id res chain seq x y z
N MET A 1 15.26 11.17 1.49
CA MET A 1 14.38 11.00 0.31
C MET A 1 13.67 12.29 -0.12
N GLY A 2 13.69 13.38 0.65
CA GLY A 2 13.25 14.70 0.18
C GLY A 2 12.35 15.43 1.17
N ALA A 3 11.52 14.69 1.90
CA ALA A 3 10.52 15.23 2.82
C ALA A 3 11.06 16.34 3.74
N GLU A 4 10.25 17.38 3.89
CA GLU A 4 10.55 18.61 4.62
C GLU A 4 10.37 18.40 6.13
N LYS A 5 9.25 17.79 6.53
CA LYS A 5 8.84 17.52 7.92
C LYS A 5 8.44 16.05 8.09
N GLY A 6 8.56 15.55 9.31
CA GLY A 6 8.08 14.23 9.71
C GLY A 6 7.13 14.36 10.90
N VAL A 7 6.10 13.53 10.91
CA VAL A 7 5.11 13.46 11.98
C VAL A 7 4.95 12.00 12.36
N LEU A 8 4.99 11.73 13.66
CA LEU A 8 4.68 10.44 14.24
C LEU A 8 3.41 10.56 15.09
N ILE A 9 2.31 9.99 14.62
CA ILE A 9 1.13 9.78 15.47
C ILE A 9 1.43 8.58 16.35
N LYS A 10 1.74 8.82 17.63
CA LYS A 10 2.30 7.81 18.51
C LYS A 10 1.19 7.03 19.21
N ALA A 11 0.85 5.88 18.66
CA ALA A 11 -0.08 4.96 19.30
C ALA A 11 0.46 4.47 20.66
N ALA A 12 -0.42 4.29 21.63
CA ALA A 12 -0.06 3.80 22.96
C ALA A 12 0.26 2.29 22.98
N SER A 13 -0.24 1.54 21.98
CA SER A 13 0.02 0.12 21.77
C SER A 13 0.29 -0.16 20.30
N ASN A 14 0.79 -1.36 20.00
CA ASN A 14 0.93 -1.87 18.64
C ASN A 14 -0.32 -2.65 18.19
N GLU A 15 -1.37 -2.67 19.01
CA GLU A 15 -2.59 -3.43 18.78
C GLU A 15 -3.69 -2.48 18.30
N PHE A 16 -3.52 -1.94 17.09
CA PHE A 16 -4.53 -1.11 16.45
C PHE A 16 -4.96 -1.72 15.13
N ASP A 17 -6.24 -1.59 14.84
CA ASP A 17 -6.83 -2.11 13.63
C ASP A 17 -6.78 -1.09 12.48
N THR A 18 -7.13 -1.53 11.28
CA THR A 18 -7.09 -0.68 10.08
C THR A 18 -7.92 0.60 10.25
N TYR A 19 -9.09 0.50 10.88
CA TYR A 19 -9.96 1.66 11.12
C TYR A 19 -9.29 2.66 12.05
N THR A 20 -8.65 2.20 13.12
CA THR A 20 -7.93 3.03 14.07
C THR A 20 -6.78 3.78 13.40
N THR A 21 -6.01 3.10 12.55
CA THR A 21 -4.97 3.74 11.74
C THR A 21 -5.55 4.82 10.83
N ALA A 22 -6.57 4.49 10.04
CA ALA A 22 -7.19 5.42 9.11
C ALA A 22 -7.79 6.64 9.83
N LYS A 23 -8.46 6.42 10.98
CA LYS A 23 -9.09 7.49 11.75
C LYS A 23 -8.09 8.50 12.28
N ASN A 24 -7.00 8.03 12.88
CA ASN A 24 -5.94 8.91 13.38
C ASN A 24 -5.24 9.68 12.25
N LEU A 25 -4.97 9.02 11.11
CA LEU A 25 -4.40 9.67 9.93
C LEU A 25 -5.35 10.75 9.38
N ALA A 26 -6.63 10.43 9.22
CA ALA A 26 -7.63 11.35 8.71
C ALA A 26 -7.78 12.59 9.61
N ASP A 27 -7.85 12.40 10.93
CA ASP A 27 -7.97 13.51 11.88
C ASP A 27 -6.76 14.45 11.83
N TYR A 28 -5.54 13.90 11.68
CA TYR A 28 -4.34 14.71 11.51
C TYR A 28 -4.33 15.44 10.15
N ILE A 29 -4.62 14.72 9.06
CA ILE A 29 -4.56 15.25 7.68
C ILE A 29 -5.61 16.35 7.46
N LYS A 30 -6.81 16.25 8.05
CA LYS A 30 -7.84 17.30 7.99
C LYS A 30 -7.32 18.66 8.43
N GLY A 31 -6.47 18.70 9.46
CA GLY A 31 -5.89 19.93 9.96
C GLY A 31 -4.84 20.57 9.04
N GLN A 32 -4.34 19.83 8.04
CA GLN A 32 -3.27 20.28 7.15
C GLN A 32 -3.76 20.97 5.87
N ASN A 33 -5.05 20.83 5.52
CA ASN A 33 -5.61 21.31 4.25
C ASN A 33 -4.76 20.92 3.03
N ALA A 34 -4.37 19.64 2.95
CA ALA A 34 -3.50 19.15 1.89
C ALA A 34 -4.26 19.04 0.55
N ASP A 35 -3.71 19.60 -0.52
CA ASP A 35 -4.30 19.43 -1.86
C ASP A 35 -4.15 17.99 -2.36
N LEU A 36 -3.08 17.29 -1.96
CA LEU A 36 -2.79 15.93 -2.41
C LEU A 36 -2.28 15.09 -1.26
N VAL A 37 -2.90 13.93 -1.06
CA VAL A 37 -2.46 12.93 -0.09
C VAL A 37 -2.02 11.68 -0.83
N LEU A 38 -0.75 11.30 -0.67
CA LEU A 38 -0.19 10.10 -1.31
C LEU A 38 -0.05 8.98 -0.28
N PHE A 39 -0.61 7.83 -0.60
CA PHE A 39 -0.39 6.58 0.11
C PHE A 39 0.26 5.54 -0.80
N GLY A 40 0.81 4.47 -0.21
CA GLY A 40 0.96 3.22 -0.93
C GLY A 40 -0.41 2.54 -1.09
N LYS A 41 -0.59 1.78 -2.17
CA LYS A 41 -1.80 1.00 -2.45
C LYS A 41 -2.18 0.10 -1.27
N THR A 42 -1.23 -0.67 -0.78
CA THR A 42 -1.38 -1.63 0.32
C THR A 42 -0.07 -1.73 1.09
N SER A 43 -0.14 -2.10 2.36
CA SER A 43 1.05 -2.42 3.16
C SER A 43 1.34 -3.93 3.06
N ILE A 44 2.61 -4.30 3.19
CA ILE A 44 3.06 -5.70 2.99
C ILE A 44 2.80 -6.61 4.20
N ASP A 45 2.45 -6.02 5.33
CA ASP A 45 2.16 -6.69 6.60
C ASP A 45 0.67 -7.02 6.75
N PHE A 46 -0.22 -6.08 6.44
CA PHE A 46 -1.68 -6.26 6.55
C PHE A 46 -2.36 -6.65 5.24
N ASP A 47 -1.76 -6.32 4.09
CA ASP A 47 -2.28 -6.56 2.74
C ASP A 47 -3.77 -6.18 2.53
N GLY A 48 -4.22 -5.11 3.22
CA GLY A 48 -5.64 -4.80 3.34
C GLY A 48 -6.23 -3.87 2.27
N LEU A 49 -5.40 -3.19 1.45
CA LEU A 49 -5.84 -2.26 0.38
C LEU A 49 -6.82 -1.13 0.81
N SER A 50 -6.95 -0.86 2.11
CA SER A 50 -8.13 -0.16 2.66
C SER A 50 -7.85 1.23 3.24
N VAL A 51 -6.68 1.44 3.86
CA VAL A 51 -6.33 2.70 4.53
C VAL A 51 -6.50 3.94 3.63
N PRO A 52 -6.03 3.97 2.36
CA PRO A 52 -6.18 5.16 1.51
C PRO A 52 -7.64 5.56 1.31
N ALA A 53 -8.51 4.58 1.03
CA ALA A 53 -9.94 4.81 0.78
C ALA A 53 -10.67 5.22 2.06
N MET A 54 -10.36 4.59 3.20
CA MET A 54 -10.94 4.96 4.49
C MET A 54 -10.57 6.40 4.89
N VAL A 55 -9.30 6.78 4.72
CA VAL A 55 -8.86 8.15 5.00
C VAL A 55 -9.58 9.13 4.08
N ALA A 56 -9.63 8.84 2.77
CA ALA A 56 -10.28 9.70 1.79
C ALA A 56 -11.76 9.96 2.11
N GLU A 57 -12.51 8.90 2.43
CA GLU A 57 -13.90 9.00 2.87
C GLU A 57 -14.02 9.85 4.14
N MET A 58 -13.17 9.60 5.14
CA MET A 58 -13.22 10.34 6.40
C MET A 58 -12.92 11.83 6.22
N ILE A 59 -12.07 12.21 5.26
CA ILE A 59 -11.71 13.60 4.96
C ILE A 59 -12.51 14.23 3.82
N ASP A 60 -13.49 13.51 3.25
CA ASP A 60 -14.35 13.93 2.15
C ASP A 60 -13.60 14.27 0.85
N TYR A 61 -12.57 13.48 0.52
CA TYR A 61 -11.76 13.64 -0.69
C TYR A 61 -12.01 12.51 -1.69
N PRO A 62 -11.98 12.77 -3.02
CA PRO A 62 -11.97 11.73 -4.02
C PRO A 62 -10.74 10.83 -3.84
N CYS A 63 -10.94 9.51 -3.99
CA CYS A 63 -9.89 8.51 -3.87
C CYS A 63 -9.64 7.80 -5.21
N ILE A 64 -8.39 7.79 -5.68
CA ILE A 64 -7.95 6.98 -6.81
C ILE A 64 -6.83 6.05 -6.34
N ASN A 65 -7.12 4.75 -6.22
CA ASN A 65 -6.15 3.75 -5.76
C ASN A 65 -5.60 2.92 -6.93
N VAL A 66 -4.51 2.18 -6.70
CA VAL A 66 -3.83 1.32 -7.68
C VAL A 66 -3.20 2.13 -8.82
N VAL A 67 -2.79 3.36 -8.55
CA VAL A 67 -2.27 4.29 -9.57
C VAL A 67 -0.82 3.96 -9.93
N VAL A 68 -0.57 3.79 -11.23
CA VAL A 68 0.75 3.51 -11.82
C VAL A 68 1.30 4.68 -12.67
N LYS A 69 0.49 5.71 -12.92
CA LYS A 69 0.96 6.98 -13.49
C LYS A 69 0.06 8.11 -13.00
N LEU A 70 0.66 9.23 -12.63
CA LEU A 70 -0.06 10.40 -12.12
C LEU A 70 0.48 11.66 -12.81
N ASP A 71 -0.38 12.33 -13.57
CA ASP A 71 -0.11 13.62 -14.20
C ASP A 71 -1.03 14.67 -13.55
N ILE A 72 -0.47 15.78 -13.08
CA ILE A 72 -1.22 16.89 -12.46
C ILE A 72 -0.92 18.17 -13.24
N ASN A 73 -1.96 18.85 -13.72
CA ASN A 73 -1.86 20.11 -14.43
C ASN A 73 -2.79 21.15 -13.80
N GLY A 74 -2.23 22.07 -13.02
CA GLY A 74 -3.02 22.99 -12.21
C GLY A 74 -3.87 22.23 -11.19
N ASN A 75 -5.20 22.31 -11.34
CA ASN A 75 -6.15 21.63 -10.47
C ASN A 75 -6.56 20.24 -10.99
N ASP A 76 -6.23 19.92 -12.24
CA ASP A 76 -6.70 18.70 -12.90
C ASP A 76 -5.73 17.54 -12.69
N ILE A 77 -6.29 16.37 -12.37
CA ILE A 77 -5.57 15.13 -12.13
C ILE A 77 -5.93 14.15 -13.25
N THR A 78 -4.93 13.59 -13.90
CA THR A 78 -5.07 12.41 -14.77
C THR A 78 -4.27 11.26 -14.17
N ALA A 79 -4.96 10.22 -13.72
CA ALA A 79 -4.37 9.04 -13.10
C ALA A 79 -4.59 7.80 -13.97
N GLU A 80 -3.55 7.04 -14.21
CA GLU A 80 -3.62 5.72 -14.85
C GLU A 80 -3.54 4.66 -13.76
N ARG A 81 -4.56 3.80 -13.65
CA ARG A 81 -4.56 2.67 -12.72
C ARG A 81 -4.60 1.34 -13.45
N GLU A 82 -3.97 0.32 -12.86
CA GLU A 82 -4.01 -1.04 -13.40
C GLU A 82 -5.31 -1.74 -13.00
N ILE A 83 -5.90 -2.44 -13.95
CA ILE A 83 -7.08 -3.29 -13.78
C ILE A 83 -6.81 -4.65 -14.41
N GLU A 84 -7.64 -5.64 -14.12
CA GLU A 84 -7.55 -6.92 -14.80
C GLU A 84 -7.74 -6.74 -16.32
N GLY A 85 -6.78 -7.22 -17.10
CA GLY A 85 -6.83 -7.13 -18.56
C GLY A 85 -6.37 -5.79 -19.16
N GLY A 86 -5.92 -4.80 -18.36
CA GLY A 86 -5.39 -3.56 -18.93
C GLY A 86 -5.22 -2.42 -17.95
N LYS A 87 -5.53 -1.21 -18.42
CA LYS A 87 -5.37 0.04 -17.68
C LYS A 87 -6.59 0.92 -17.85
N GLU A 88 -6.91 1.69 -16.82
CA GLU A 88 -7.97 2.67 -16.82
C GLU A 88 -7.40 4.07 -16.56
N ILE A 89 -7.88 5.05 -17.33
CA ILE A 89 -7.55 6.47 -17.13
C ILE A 89 -8.69 7.12 -16.37
N VAL A 90 -8.39 7.64 -15.20
CA VAL A 90 -9.32 8.33 -14.30
C VAL A 90 -8.94 9.80 -14.24
N VAL A 91 -9.92 10.68 -14.45
CA VAL A 91 -9.75 12.12 -14.34
C VAL A 91 -10.47 12.60 -13.08
N SER A 92 -9.82 13.47 -12.31
CA SER A 92 -10.36 14.11 -11.11
C SER A 92 -9.79 15.53 -10.99
N SER A 93 -10.16 16.23 -9.92
CA SER A 93 -9.53 17.48 -9.50
C SER A 93 -8.91 17.36 -8.11
N LEU A 94 -8.01 18.29 -7.75
CA LEU A 94 -7.61 18.49 -6.37
C LEU A 94 -8.78 19.10 -5.56
N PRO A 95 -8.89 18.83 -4.25
CA PRO A 95 -8.01 17.95 -3.48
C PRO A 95 -8.29 16.46 -3.74
N ALA A 96 -7.29 15.59 -3.55
CA ALA A 96 -7.46 14.15 -3.77
C ALA A 96 -6.54 13.26 -2.93
N VAL A 97 -6.98 12.03 -2.69
CA VAL A 97 -6.17 10.93 -2.13
C VAL A 97 -5.78 9.96 -3.23
N ILE A 98 -4.47 9.69 -3.36
CA ILE A 98 -3.94 8.77 -4.37
C ILE A 98 -3.22 7.61 -3.69
N GLY A 99 -3.71 6.40 -3.95
CA GLY A 99 -3.04 5.15 -3.58
C GLY A 99 -2.13 4.68 -4.70
N THR A 100 -0.82 4.82 -4.48
CA THR A 100 0.22 4.55 -5.49
C THR A 100 0.63 3.08 -5.50
N GLN A 101 0.76 2.51 -6.69
CA GLN A 101 1.28 1.16 -6.90
C GLN A 101 2.73 1.20 -7.38
N LYS A 102 3.48 0.12 -7.06
CA LYS A 102 4.80 -0.12 -7.65
C LYS A 102 4.73 0.00 -9.18
N GLY A 103 5.61 0.80 -9.75
CA GLY A 103 5.63 1.12 -11.17
C GLY A 103 5.42 2.61 -11.45
N ILE A 104 4.83 3.37 -10.52
CA ILE A 104 4.64 4.81 -10.67
C ILE A 104 5.93 5.60 -10.84
N ASN A 105 6.99 5.18 -10.15
CA ASN A 105 8.32 5.77 -10.25
C ASN A 105 9.40 4.77 -9.85
N ASN A 106 10.65 5.19 -10.02
CA ASN A 106 11.82 4.53 -9.43
C ASN A 106 12.29 5.37 -8.22
N PRO A 107 12.06 4.91 -6.97
CA PRO A 107 12.46 5.66 -5.78
C PRO A 107 13.96 5.96 -5.76
N ARG A 108 14.32 7.22 -5.59
CA ARG A 108 15.73 7.66 -5.54
C ARG A 108 16.41 7.24 -4.24
N TYR A 109 17.69 6.87 -4.33
CA TYR A 109 18.52 6.65 -3.15
C TYR A 109 18.93 7.98 -2.50
N PRO A 110 18.89 8.09 -1.15
CA PRO A 110 19.44 9.24 -0.47
C PRO A 110 20.98 9.20 -0.52
N ASN A 111 21.63 10.34 -0.75
CA ASN A 111 23.08 10.45 -0.61
C ASN A 111 23.48 10.63 0.88
N LEU A 112 24.75 10.39 1.21
CA LEU A 112 25.26 10.44 2.58
C LEU A 112 24.99 11.78 3.28
N LYS A 113 25.19 12.90 2.56
CA LYS A 113 24.89 14.25 3.06
C LYS A 113 23.42 14.40 3.46
N SER A 114 22.50 13.86 2.65
CA SER A 114 21.06 13.89 2.93
C SER A 114 20.69 13.04 4.14
N ILE A 115 21.34 11.89 4.32
CA ILE A 115 21.13 11.01 5.49
C ILE A 115 21.58 11.71 6.77
N MET A 116 22.73 12.38 6.74
CA MET A 116 23.22 13.14 7.89
C MET A 116 22.31 14.33 8.21
N ALA A 117 21.88 15.08 7.19
CA ALA A 117 20.97 16.21 7.35
C ALA A 117 19.57 15.79 7.84
N SER A 118 19.09 14.57 7.52
CA SER A 118 17.78 14.12 8.02
C SER A 118 17.77 13.83 9.52
N LYS A 119 18.91 13.48 10.13
CA LYS A 119 18.97 13.20 11.57
C LYS A 119 18.68 14.42 12.44
N SER A 120 18.95 15.62 11.93
CA SER A 120 18.70 16.88 12.64
C SER A 120 17.31 17.46 12.35
N LYS A 121 16.54 16.89 11.42
CA LYS A 121 15.18 17.37 11.15
C LYS A 121 14.26 16.96 12.31
N PRO A 122 13.47 17.88 12.87
CA PRO A 122 12.53 17.54 13.93
C PRO A 122 11.45 16.60 13.40
N ILE A 123 11.07 15.64 14.24
CA ILE A 123 9.88 14.80 14.06
C ILE A 123 8.88 15.27 15.10
N GLU A 124 7.73 15.75 14.63
CA GLU A 124 6.62 16.11 15.49
C GLU A 124 5.97 14.82 16.02
N GLU A 125 5.81 14.71 17.34
CA GLU A 125 4.98 13.66 17.93
C GLU A 125 3.56 14.21 18.12
N ALA A 126 2.60 13.59 17.46
CA ALA A 126 1.17 13.90 17.60
C ALA A 126 0.48 12.83 18.47
N VAL A 127 -0.47 13.27 19.30
CA VAL A 127 -1.26 12.38 20.15
C VAL A 127 -2.37 11.76 19.30
N PRO A 128 -2.60 10.43 19.38
CA PRO A 128 -3.71 9.79 18.69
C PRO A 128 -5.05 10.31 19.23
N THR A 129 -5.97 10.62 18.32
CA THR A 129 -7.33 11.08 18.63
C THR A 129 -8.30 9.93 18.88
N TYR A 130 -7.93 8.71 18.46
CA TYR A 130 -8.79 7.53 18.54
C TYR A 130 -7.99 6.28 18.91
N THR A 131 -8.51 5.47 19.82
CA THR A 131 -7.78 4.32 20.41
C THR A 131 -8.58 3.01 20.44
N GLY A 132 -9.78 2.96 19.85
CA GLY A 132 -10.65 1.78 19.91
C GLY A 132 -10.60 0.92 18.66
N ASN A 133 -10.45 -0.39 18.78
CA ASN A 133 -10.50 -1.28 17.62
C ASN A 133 -11.95 -1.63 17.22
N LYS A 134 -12.17 -1.84 15.93
CA LYS A 134 -13.43 -2.36 15.35
C LYS A 134 -13.42 -3.87 15.16
N TYR A 135 -12.24 -4.48 15.10
CA TYR A 135 -12.07 -5.93 15.13
C TYR A 135 -10.89 -6.32 16.01
N GLU A 136 -10.87 -7.58 16.43
CA GLU A 136 -9.76 -8.20 17.14
C GLU A 136 -9.21 -9.38 16.34
N VAL A 137 -7.90 -9.60 16.43
CA VAL A 137 -7.26 -10.79 15.85
C VAL A 137 -7.25 -11.87 16.90
N VAL A 138 -8.08 -12.90 16.72
CA VAL A 138 -8.18 -14.01 17.67
C VAL A 138 -6.97 -14.94 17.59
N GLU A 139 -6.48 -15.21 16.38
CA GLU A 139 -5.38 -16.15 16.17
C GLU A 139 -4.67 -15.87 14.83
N MET A 140 -3.34 -16.02 14.80
CA MET A 140 -2.55 -16.09 13.58
C MET A 140 -1.75 -17.40 13.56
N LYS A 141 -1.85 -18.16 12.47
CA LYS A 141 -1.10 -19.40 12.25
C LYS A 141 -0.32 -19.30 10.96
N LEU A 142 0.90 -19.83 10.98
CA LEU A 142 1.66 -20.04 9.75
C LEU A 142 0.93 -21.07 8.87
N PRO A 143 0.94 -20.89 7.53
CA PRO A 143 0.45 -21.92 6.63
C PRO A 143 1.26 -23.21 6.83
N PRO A 144 0.66 -24.39 6.57
CA PRO A 144 1.38 -25.65 6.66
C PRO A 144 2.61 -25.63 5.74
N ALA A 145 3.69 -26.28 6.17
CA ALA A 145 4.88 -26.43 5.34
C ALA A 145 4.51 -27.09 4.00
N LYS A 146 5.07 -26.58 2.90
CA LYS A 146 4.88 -27.20 1.59
C LYS A 146 5.41 -28.63 1.60
N SER A 147 4.67 -29.55 0.97
CA SER A 147 5.17 -30.89 0.72
C SER A 147 6.41 -30.86 -0.18
N ALA A 148 7.24 -31.90 -0.10
CA ALA A 148 8.36 -32.06 -1.01
C ALA A 148 7.85 -32.07 -2.46
N GLY A 149 8.44 -31.25 -3.31
CA GLY A 149 8.15 -31.26 -4.74
C GLY A 149 8.66 -32.54 -5.40
N LYS A 150 8.06 -32.90 -6.54
CA LYS A 150 8.55 -34.00 -7.39
C LYS A 150 9.63 -33.45 -8.33
N ILE A 151 10.82 -34.07 -8.31
CA ILE A 151 11.91 -33.75 -9.21
C ILE A 151 11.90 -34.75 -10.37
N PHE A 152 11.92 -34.23 -11.59
CA PHE A 152 12.02 -35.01 -12.82
C PHE A 152 13.48 -35.01 -13.30
N THR A 153 13.99 -36.17 -13.72
CA THR A 153 15.42 -36.36 -14.02
C THR A 153 15.70 -36.75 -15.46
N ASN A 154 14.69 -37.10 -16.25
CA ASN A 154 14.85 -37.66 -17.59
C ASN A 154 14.58 -36.62 -18.71
N GLY A 155 14.58 -35.33 -18.36
CA GLY A 155 14.43 -34.24 -19.32
C GLY A 155 13.13 -34.33 -20.12
N ALA A 156 13.23 -34.36 -21.45
CA ALA A 156 12.07 -34.34 -22.36
C ALA A 156 11.14 -35.56 -22.21
N ALA A 157 11.64 -36.70 -21.74
CA ALA A 157 10.85 -37.92 -21.57
C ALA A 157 9.79 -37.78 -20.46
N ASP A 158 10.04 -36.92 -19.47
CA ASP A 158 9.13 -36.72 -18.33
C ASP A 158 8.03 -35.68 -18.63
N VAL A 159 8.08 -34.99 -19.79
CA VAL A 159 7.13 -33.92 -20.13
C VAL A 159 5.67 -34.41 -20.18
N PRO A 160 5.33 -35.57 -20.78
CA PRO A 160 3.96 -36.08 -20.76
C PRO A 160 3.45 -36.36 -19.34
N GLU A 161 4.32 -36.89 -18.48
CA GLU A 161 3.99 -37.15 -17.08
C GLU A 161 3.79 -35.84 -16.31
N LEU A 162 4.69 -34.87 -16.48
CA LEU A 162 4.57 -33.54 -15.89
C LEU A 162 3.25 -32.86 -16.29
N VAL A 163 2.91 -32.85 -17.58
CA VAL A 163 1.65 -32.26 -18.08
C VAL A 163 0.44 -32.97 -17.45
N LYS A 164 0.49 -34.29 -17.32
CA LYS A 164 -0.57 -35.06 -16.66
C LYS A 164 -0.72 -34.64 -15.19
N LEU A 165 0.37 -34.58 -14.42
CA LEU A 165 0.32 -34.18 -13.01
C LEU A 165 -0.15 -32.73 -12.84
N LEU A 166 0.27 -31.82 -13.73
CA LEU A 166 -0.17 -30.42 -13.69
C LEU A 166 -1.67 -30.27 -13.97
N ARG A 167 -2.24 -31.10 -14.84
CA ARG A 167 -3.67 -31.10 -15.19
C ARG A 167 -4.52 -31.79 -14.14
N GLU A 168 -4.14 -32.99 -13.71
CA GLU A 168 -4.97 -33.86 -12.88
C GLU A 168 -4.81 -33.57 -11.38
N GLU A 169 -3.57 -33.42 -10.91
CA GLU A 169 -3.26 -33.26 -9.49
C GLU A 169 -3.20 -31.79 -9.08
N ALA A 170 -2.38 -30.99 -9.78
CA ALA A 170 -2.17 -29.58 -9.41
C ALA A 170 -3.29 -28.65 -9.94
N LYS A 171 -3.98 -29.06 -11.02
CA LYS A 171 -5.06 -28.29 -11.69
C LYS A 171 -4.68 -26.86 -12.05
N VAL A 172 -3.47 -26.69 -12.57
CA VAL A 172 -2.93 -25.37 -12.96
C VAL A 172 -2.88 -25.15 -14.48
N ILE A 173 -3.19 -26.17 -15.28
CA ILE A 173 -3.30 -26.15 -16.75
C ILE A 173 -4.43 -27.05 -17.26
#